data_AF-A2SD83-F1
#
_entry.id   AF-A2SD83-F1
#
_cell.length_a   1.000
_cell.length_b   1.000
_cell.length_c   1.000
_cell.angle_alpha   90.00
_cell.angle_beta   90.00
_cell.angle_gamma   90.00
#
_symmetry.space_group_name_H-M   'P 1'
#
loop_
_entity.id
_entity.type
_entity.pdbx_description
1 polymer ?
#
loop_
_entity_poly.entity_id
_entity_poly.type
_entity_poly.pdbx_seq_one_letter_code
_entity_poly.pdbx_strand_id
1 'polypeptide(L)'
;MCGIVGAVGTRNIVPILVEGLKRLEYRGYDSCGVAVHQDGALRRSRSTSRVAELDVQVTADAVQGTTGIAHTRWATHGAPAVHNAHPHFSSGPGADAARPARIALVHNGIIENHDDLRAELQARGYVFASQTDTEVIAHLIDSLYDGDLFDAVQQATQRLKGAYAIAVFCRDEPHRVVGAREGSPLILGVGQGESFLASDAMALAGVTDQIVYLEEGDVVDLQLGKHWIVARNAATGRHERVQREVRTVHAHTGAAELGPYRHYMQKEIFEQPRAIADTLEGVQGIVPELFGDGAHRVFKEIDSVLILACGTSYYAGCTAKYWLESIAQIPTQVEVASEYRYRDSVPNPKTLVVTITQSGETADTLAALKHARSLGMKHTLTVCNVATSAMVRECSLAYITRAGVEIGVASTKAFTTQLAGLFLLTLMLAKTRGRLSEDAEAGHLKALRHLPVALQAVLALEPQVMAWAEEFARKENALFLGRGLHYPVALEGALKLKEISYIHAEAYPAGELKHGPLALVTSAMPVVTVAPHDALLEKLKSNLQEVRARGGELFVFADADTRIESSEGVHVIRMPEHYGALSPLLHVVPLQLLAYHTACARGTDVDKPRNLAKSVTVE
;
A
#
# COMPACT_ATOMS: atom_id res chain seq x y z
N MET A 1 -2.94 7.46 -0.88
CA MET A 1 -4.36 7.20 -0.57
C MET A 1 -4.95 8.38 0.18
N CYS A 2 -6.25 8.60 0.11
CA CYS A 2 -6.92 9.54 1.01
C CYS A 2 -7.66 8.76 2.12
N GLY A 3 -7.99 9.41 3.23
CA GLY A 3 -8.78 8.83 4.32
C GLY A 3 -10.17 9.46 4.38
N ILE A 4 -11.23 8.67 4.47
CA ILE A 4 -12.60 9.16 4.74
C ILE A 4 -13.03 8.64 6.11
N VAL A 5 -13.66 9.52 6.90
CA VAL A 5 -14.45 9.14 8.06
C VAL A 5 -15.76 9.92 8.01
N GLY A 6 -16.90 9.28 8.24
CA GLY A 6 -18.21 9.90 8.35
C GLY A 6 -18.96 9.34 9.56
N ALA A 7 -19.81 10.15 10.16
CA ALA A 7 -20.57 9.73 11.33
C ALA A 7 -21.94 10.41 11.40
N VAL A 8 -22.94 9.65 11.86
CA VAL A 8 -24.25 10.12 12.29
C VAL A 8 -24.50 9.54 13.68
N GLY A 9 -24.73 10.41 14.66
CA GLY A 9 -24.98 9.99 16.05
C GLY A 9 -25.77 11.02 16.84
N THR A 10 -25.81 10.86 18.16
CA THR A 10 -26.54 11.76 19.08
C THR A 10 -25.62 12.61 19.94
N ARG A 11 -24.32 12.30 19.97
CA ARG A 11 -23.28 13.07 20.68
C ARG A 11 -22.37 13.80 19.71
N ASN A 12 -21.47 14.64 20.23
CA ASN A 12 -20.46 15.29 19.41
C ASN A 12 -19.56 14.24 18.74
N ILE A 13 -19.60 14.15 17.40
CA ILE A 13 -18.84 13.17 16.62
C ILE A 13 -17.42 13.66 16.25
N VAL A 14 -17.10 14.93 16.51
CA VAL A 14 -15.83 15.52 16.09
C VAL A 14 -14.60 14.79 16.64
N PRO A 15 -14.53 14.39 17.94
CA PRO A 15 -13.40 13.61 18.43
C PRO A 15 -13.23 12.26 17.74
N ILE A 16 -14.34 11.62 17.35
CA ILE A 16 -14.32 10.34 16.62
C ILE A 16 -13.76 10.54 15.22
N LEU A 17 -14.21 11.59 14.52
CA LEU A 17 -13.73 11.93 13.19
C LEU A 17 -12.22 12.21 13.19
N VAL A 18 -11.74 13.05 14.11
CA VAL A 18 -10.32 13.41 14.22
C VAL A 18 -9.46 12.21 14.60
N GLU A 19 -9.90 11.38 15.54
CA GLU A 19 -9.19 10.14 15.91
C GLU A 19 -9.14 9.14 14.74
N GLY A 20 -10.24 9.01 13.99
CA GLY A 20 -10.26 8.24 12.76
C GLY A 20 -9.25 8.76 11.73
N LEU A 21 -9.15 10.09 11.56
CA LEU A 21 -8.14 10.68 10.66
C LEU A 21 -6.71 10.42 11.13
N LYS A 22 -6.41 10.48 12.43
CA LYS A 22 -5.07 10.18 12.97
C LYS A 22 -4.64 8.77 12.55
N ARG A 23 -5.56 7.82 12.59
CA ARG A 23 -5.32 6.43 12.17
C ARG A 23 -5.26 6.26 10.66
N LEU A 24 -5.84 7.15 9.87
CA LEU A 24 -5.76 7.15 8.42
C LEU A 24 -4.63 8.05 7.88
N GLU A 25 -3.86 8.73 8.72
CA GLU A 25 -2.85 9.69 8.27
C GLU A 25 -1.73 9.01 7.46
N TYR A 26 -1.46 7.71 7.69
CA TYR A 26 -0.50 6.92 6.89
C TYR A 26 -0.92 6.78 5.40
N ARG A 27 -2.21 6.98 5.11
CA ARG A 27 -2.76 6.88 3.76
C ARG A 27 -2.43 8.12 2.94
N GLY A 28 -2.52 9.30 3.55
CA GLY A 28 -2.30 10.60 2.91
C GLY A 28 -2.26 11.72 3.95
N TYR A 29 -1.43 12.72 3.70
CA TYR A 29 -1.04 13.69 4.72
C TYR A 29 -0.63 15.07 4.17
N ASP A 30 -1.04 15.40 2.94
CA ASP A 30 -0.78 16.70 2.33
C ASP A 30 -1.74 17.78 2.86
N SER A 31 -2.93 17.36 3.31
CA SER A 31 -3.91 18.20 4.00
C SER A 31 -4.96 17.35 4.70
N CYS A 32 -5.70 17.95 5.62
CA CYS A 32 -6.80 17.30 6.32
C CYS A 32 -7.92 18.29 6.64
N GLY A 33 -9.11 17.78 6.96
CA GLY A 33 -10.21 18.62 7.38
C GLY A 33 -11.42 17.86 7.90
N VAL A 34 -12.30 18.59 8.57
CA VAL A 34 -13.57 18.11 9.12
C VAL A 34 -14.69 19.08 8.76
N ALA A 35 -15.88 18.55 8.51
CA ALA A 35 -17.10 19.33 8.41
C ALA A 35 -18.23 18.68 9.20
N VAL A 36 -19.03 19.50 9.85
CA VAL A 36 -20.16 19.07 10.69
C VAL A 36 -21.39 19.93 10.44
N HIS A 37 -22.54 19.37 10.78
CA HIS A 37 -23.76 20.14 10.97
C HIS A 37 -23.76 20.77 12.36
N GLN A 38 -23.80 22.09 12.42
CA GLN A 38 -23.77 22.86 13.67
C GLN A 38 -24.73 24.05 13.57
N ASP A 39 -25.64 24.17 14.54
CA ASP A 39 -26.56 25.32 14.68
C ASP A 39 -27.36 25.66 13.41
N GLY A 40 -27.80 24.63 12.67
CA GLY A 40 -28.57 24.81 11.42
C GLY A 40 -27.72 25.13 10.18
N ALA A 41 -26.40 25.16 10.31
CA ALA A 41 -25.47 25.47 9.24
C ALA A 41 -24.39 24.39 9.06
N LEU A 42 -23.67 24.46 7.95
CA LEU A 42 -22.48 23.65 7.70
C LEU A 42 -21.25 24.39 8.19
N ARG A 43 -20.46 23.75 9.05
CA ARG A 43 -19.21 24.30 9.56
C ARG A 43 -18.05 23.39 9.16
N ARG A 44 -16.93 23.96 8.73
CA ARG A 44 -15.70 23.19 8.43
C ARG A 44 -14.45 23.81 9.03
N SER A 45 -13.47 22.97 9.29
CA SER A 45 -12.08 23.33 9.55
C SER A 45 -11.18 22.51 8.64
N ARG A 46 -10.19 23.15 8.01
CA ARG A 46 -9.30 22.54 7.03
C ARG A 46 -7.90 23.09 7.22
N SER A 47 -6.90 22.21 7.09
CA SER A 47 -5.50 22.57 7.23
C SER A 47 -4.63 21.81 6.22
N THR A 48 -3.55 22.45 5.75
CA THR A 48 -2.45 21.76 5.04
C THR A 48 -1.44 21.13 5.99
N SER A 49 -1.62 21.36 7.30
CA SER A 49 -0.82 20.72 8.33
C SER A 49 -1.31 19.30 8.65
N ARG A 50 -0.58 18.64 9.56
CA ARG A 50 -0.90 17.30 10.08
C ARG A 50 -2.21 17.30 10.88
N VAL A 51 -2.80 16.11 11.05
CA VAL A 51 -4.08 15.94 11.77
C VAL A 51 -4.01 16.42 13.21
N ALA A 52 -2.84 16.35 13.85
CA ALA A 52 -2.63 16.89 15.20
C ALA A 52 -2.87 18.40 15.29
N GLU A 53 -2.52 19.17 14.26
CA GLU A 53 -2.76 20.61 14.21
C GLU A 53 -4.23 20.91 13.89
N LEU A 54 -4.89 20.09 13.08
CA LEU A 54 -6.33 20.18 12.85
C LEU A 54 -7.10 19.99 14.17
N ASP A 55 -6.68 19.07 15.03
CA ASP A 55 -7.30 18.82 16.35
C ASP A 55 -7.28 20.08 17.24
N VAL A 56 -6.14 20.78 17.26
CA VAL A 56 -5.98 22.05 17.97
C VAL A 56 -6.90 23.12 17.36
N GLN A 57 -6.94 23.24 16.03
CA GLN A 57 -7.76 24.23 15.34
C GLN A 57 -9.26 24.00 15.56
N VAL A 58 -9.71 22.75 15.45
CA VAL A 58 -11.10 22.33 15.68
C VAL A 58 -11.56 22.65 17.10
N THR A 59 -10.68 22.46 18.07
CA THR A 59 -10.92 22.81 19.47
C THR A 59 -11.00 24.33 19.66
N ALA A 60 -10.05 25.08 19.09
CA ALA A 60 -10.01 26.55 19.19
C ALA A 60 -11.23 27.20 18.52
N ASP A 61 -11.67 26.67 17.38
CA ASP A 61 -12.85 27.14 16.66
C ASP A 61 -14.15 26.64 17.31
N ALA A 62 -14.12 25.75 18.30
CA ALA A 62 -15.30 25.13 18.89
C ALA A 62 -16.23 24.48 17.84
N VAL A 63 -15.63 23.73 16.89
CA VAL A 63 -16.37 22.95 15.90
C VAL A 63 -16.96 21.72 16.59
N GLN A 64 -18.28 21.59 16.57
CA GLN A 64 -19.01 20.49 17.20
C GLN A 64 -20.28 20.16 16.42
N GLY A 65 -20.66 18.89 16.40
CA GLY A 65 -21.88 18.47 15.73
C GLY A 65 -22.12 16.97 15.90
N THR A 66 -23.35 16.54 15.63
CA THR A 66 -23.77 15.14 15.75
C THR A 66 -23.72 14.37 14.42
N THR A 67 -23.57 15.11 13.31
CA THR A 67 -23.42 14.60 11.96
C THR A 67 -22.25 15.29 11.30
N GLY A 68 -21.39 14.53 10.63
CA GLY A 68 -20.26 15.11 9.92
C GLY A 68 -19.41 14.11 9.17
N ILE A 69 -18.45 14.67 8.44
CA ILE A 69 -17.47 13.95 7.64
C ILE A 69 -16.09 14.58 7.83
N ALA A 70 -15.04 13.78 7.65
CA ALA A 70 -13.67 14.19 7.77
C ALA A 70 -12.81 13.49 6.72
N HIS A 71 -11.67 14.11 6.40
CA HIS A 71 -10.79 13.66 5.34
C HIS A 71 -9.31 13.89 5.62
N THR A 72 -8.47 12.95 5.19
CA THR A 72 -7.04 13.19 4.94
C THR A 72 -6.74 13.03 3.46
N ARG A 73 -5.97 13.95 2.88
CA ARG A 73 -5.75 14.05 1.43
C ARG A 73 -4.31 13.72 1.05
N TRP A 74 -4.17 12.95 -0.01
CA TRP A 74 -2.98 12.86 -0.86
C TRP A 74 -3.32 13.50 -2.21
N ALA A 75 -2.60 14.55 -2.59
CA ALA A 75 -2.99 15.42 -3.68
C ALA A 75 -2.72 14.80 -5.07
N THR A 76 -3.76 14.60 -5.87
CA THR A 76 -3.65 14.24 -7.30
C THR A 76 -3.91 15.45 -8.21
N HIS A 77 -5.11 16.05 -8.11
CA HIS A 77 -5.51 17.25 -8.84
C HIS A 77 -5.45 18.49 -7.95
N GLY A 78 -4.59 19.46 -8.28
CA GLY A 78 -4.42 20.70 -7.53
C GLY A 78 -3.47 20.58 -6.34
N ALA A 79 -2.64 21.60 -6.15
CA ALA A 79 -1.57 21.60 -5.15
C ALA A 79 -2.09 21.41 -3.71
N PRO A 80 -1.24 20.93 -2.77
CA PRO A 80 -1.53 20.95 -1.33
C PRO A 80 -1.81 22.38 -0.82
N ALA A 81 -3.08 22.77 -0.81
CA ALA A 81 -3.53 24.10 -0.41
C ALA A 81 -4.86 23.98 0.34
N VAL A 82 -5.10 24.88 1.30
CA VAL A 82 -6.31 24.84 2.15
C VAL A 82 -7.59 24.86 1.33
N HIS A 83 -7.62 25.58 0.20
CA HIS A 83 -8.80 25.63 -0.67
C HIS A 83 -9.06 24.30 -1.41
N ASN A 84 -8.02 23.50 -1.70
CA ASN A 84 -8.10 22.16 -2.28
C ASN A 84 -8.28 21.05 -1.24
N ALA A 85 -8.12 21.35 0.06
CA ALA A 85 -8.37 20.39 1.13
C ALA A 85 -9.86 20.07 1.22
N HIS A 86 -10.20 18.82 1.50
CA HIS A 86 -11.58 18.41 1.77
C HIS A 86 -11.94 18.73 3.25
N PRO A 87 -13.22 18.85 3.63
CA PRO A 87 -14.43 18.72 2.79
C PRO A 87 -14.72 19.93 1.87
N HIS A 88 -15.23 19.63 0.66
CA HIS A 88 -15.75 20.64 -0.28
C HIS A 88 -17.20 20.97 0.03
N PHE A 89 -17.57 22.24 -0.15
CA PHE A 89 -18.91 22.75 0.07
C PHE A 89 -19.51 23.24 -1.24
N SER A 90 -20.82 23.05 -1.40
CA SER A 90 -21.60 23.68 -2.47
C SER A 90 -22.72 24.53 -1.89
N SER A 91 -22.86 25.76 -2.40
CA SER A 91 -23.92 26.71 -2.02
C SER A 91 -25.01 26.88 -3.08
N GLY A 92 -24.89 26.23 -4.24
CA GLY A 92 -25.78 26.40 -5.40
C GLY A 92 -25.33 27.44 -6.41
N PRO A 93 -26.09 27.58 -7.52
CA PRO A 93 -25.74 28.51 -8.60
C PRO A 93 -25.96 29.97 -8.19
N GLY A 94 -25.15 30.87 -8.74
CA GLY A 94 -25.22 32.31 -8.48
C GLY A 94 -24.92 32.71 -7.04
N ALA A 95 -24.32 31.81 -6.25
CA ALA A 95 -23.97 32.11 -4.87
C ALA A 95 -22.93 33.23 -4.82
N ASP A 96 -23.30 34.34 -4.17
CA ASP A 96 -22.32 35.25 -3.59
C ASP A 96 -21.71 34.62 -2.33
N ALA A 97 -20.71 35.27 -1.75
CA ALA A 97 -20.06 34.80 -0.53
C ALA A 97 -21.01 34.71 0.69
N ALA A 98 -22.27 35.18 0.59
CA ALA A 98 -23.21 35.23 1.70
C ALA A 98 -24.21 34.06 1.72
N ARG A 99 -24.38 33.30 0.63
CA ARG A 99 -25.30 32.15 0.63
C ARG A 99 -24.73 30.96 1.42
N PRO A 100 -25.42 30.47 2.47
CA PRO A 100 -24.94 29.36 3.26
C PRO A 100 -24.87 28.07 2.42
N ALA A 101 -23.78 27.32 2.60
CA ALA A 101 -23.57 26.04 1.94
C ALA A 101 -24.72 25.06 2.25
N ARG A 102 -25.09 24.25 1.26
CA ARG A 102 -26.14 23.22 1.34
C ARG A 102 -25.56 21.81 1.38
N ILE A 103 -24.54 21.53 0.58
CA ILE A 103 -23.89 20.21 0.49
C ILE A 103 -22.46 20.28 1.01
N ALA A 104 -22.06 19.27 1.78
CA ALA A 104 -20.68 19.03 2.18
C ALA A 104 -20.25 17.62 1.72
N LEU A 105 -19.05 17.51 1.15
CA LEU A 105 -18.56 16.27 0.52
C LEU A 105 -17.07 16.02 0.75
N VAL A 106 -16.72 14.76 0.99
CA VAL A 106 -15.35 14.22 0.94
C VAL A 106 -15.27 13.11 -0.10
N HIS A 107 -14.09 12.93 -0.68
CA HIS A 107 -13.87 12.03 -1.81
C HIS A 107 -12.49 11.36 -1.76
N ASN A 108 -12.45 10.06 -2.08
CA ASN A 108 -11.24 9.29 -2.35
C ASN A 108 -11.36 8.71 -3.77
N GLY A 109 -10.49 9.13 -4.68
CA GLY A 109 -10.62 8.69 -6.07
C GLY A 109 -10.18 9.75 -7.05
N ILE A 110 -10.50 9.51 -8.33
CA ILE A 110 -10.34 10.45 -9.43
C ILE A 110 -11.60 10.40 -10.29
N ILE A 111 -12.18 11.56 -10.55
CA ILE A 111 -13.27 11.71 -11.51
C ILE A 111 -12.69 12.05 -12.88
N GLU A 112 -12.74 11.10 -13.80
CA GLU A 112 -12.12 11.19 -15.13
C GLU A 112 -12.84 12.20 -16.04
N ASN A 113 -14.16 12.36 -15.86
CA ASN A 113 -14.97 13.30 -16.64
C ASN A 113 -15.25 14.63 -15.92
N HIS A 114 -14.34 15.06 -15.03
CA HIS A 114 -14.54 16.26 -14.22
C HIS A 114 -14.57 17.55 -15.07
N ASP A 115 -13.83 17.63 -16.18
CA ASP A 115 -13.81 18.80 -17.05
C ASP A 115 -15.17 19.07 -17.72
N ASP A 116 -15.79 18.02 -18.29
CA ASP A 116 -17.11 18.11 -18.92
C ASP A 116 -18.18 18.56 -17.92
N LEU A 117 -18.18 17.94 -16.73
CA LEU A 117 -19.12 18.24 -15.67
C LEU A 117 -18.89 19.64 -15.08
N ARG A 118 -17.63 20.07 -14.94
CA ARG A 118 -17.26 21.42 -14.49
C ARG A 118 -17.79 22.47 -15.46
N ALA A 119 -17.58 22.29 -16.77
CA ALA A 119 -18.07 23.21 -17.79
C ALA A 119 -19.61 23.32 -17.77
N GLU A 120 -20.32 22.19 -17.65
CA GLU A 120 -21.78 22.16 -17.53
C GLU A 120 -22.27 22.93 -16.29
N LEU A 121 -21.67 22.70 -15.13
CA LEU A 121 -22.08 23.34 -13.88
C LEU A 121 -21.75 24.84 -13.89
N GLN A 122 -20.62 25.24 -14.47
CA GLN A 122 -20.29 26.66 -14.69
C GLN A 122 -21.33 27.34 -15.58
N ALA A 123 -21.80 26.67 -16.64
CA ALA A 123 -22.87 27.19 -17.51
C ALA A 123 -24.21 27.33 -16.76
N ARG A 124 -24.44 26.53 -15.71
CA ARG A 124 -25.59 26.66 -14.78
C ARG A 124 -25.37 27.71 -13.69
N GLY A 125 -24.22 28.38 -13.66
CA GLY A 125 -23.92 29.47 -12.73
C GLY A 125 -23.20 29.05 -11.44
N TYR A 126 -22.65 27.83 -11.36
CA TYR A 126 -21.81 27.42 -10.24
C TYR A 126 -20.42 28.06 -10.32
N VAL A 127 -19.90 28.50 -9.17
CA VAL A 127 -18.55 29.07 -9.04
C VAL A 127 -17.64 28.07 -8.35
N PHE A 128 -16.54 27.71 -9.01
CA PHE A 128 -15.54 26.78 -8.49
C PHE A 128 -14.43 27.56 -7.78
N ALA A 129 -14.16 27.21 -6.53
CA ALA A 129 -13.13 27.83 -5.69
C ALA A 129 -11.84 26.99 -5.61
N SER A 130 -11.82 25.83 -6.25
CA SER A 130 -10.71 24.89 -6.21
C SER A 130 -10.37 24.30 -7.59
N GLN A 131 -9.20 23.65 -7.62
CA GLN A 131 -8.68 22.94 -8.80
C GLN A 131 -9.02 21.45 -8.76
N THR A 132 -9.79 21.00 -7.76
CA THR A 132 -10.04 19.58 -7.54
C THR A 132 -11.19 19.09 -8.42
N ASP A 133 -11.08 17.85 -8.86
CA ASP A 133 -12.16 17.06 -9.42
C ASP A 133 -13.29 16.86 -8.39
N THR A 134 -12.96 16.77 -7.10
CA THR A 134 -13.92 16.60 -6.00
C THR A 134 -14.98 17.71 -5.92
N GLU A 135 -14.62 18.98 -6.16
CA GLU A 135 -15.58 20.09 -6.07
C GLU A 135 -16.73 19.94 -7.09
N VAL A 136 -16.45 19.30 -8.23
CA VAL A 136 -17.45 18.98 -9.26
C VAL A 136 -18.53 18.07 -8.69
N ILE A 137 -18.18 17.09 -7.87
CA ILE A 137 -19.14 16.16 -7.26
C ILE A 137 -20.07 16.91 -6.29
N ALA A 138 -19.52 17.82 -5.48
CA ALA A 138 -20.31 18.60 -4.52
C ALA A 138 -21.36 19.47 -5.23
N HIS A 139 -20.97 20.13 -6.33
CA HIS A 139 -21.87 20.95 -7.14
C HIS A 139 -22.87 20.11 -7.95
N LEU A 140 -22.45 18.94 -8.46
CA LEU A 140 -23.33 18.02 -9.17
C LEU A 140 -24.47 17.54 -8.27
N ILE A 141 -24.16 17.05 -7.07
CA ILE A 141 -25.17 16.60 -6.11
C ILE A 141 -26.09 17.75 -5.70
N ASP A 142 -25.52 18.94 -5.45
CA ASP A 142 -26.29 20.14 -5.15
C ASP A 142 -27.29 20.48 -6.27
N SER A 143 -26.89 20.32 -7.54
CA SER A 143 -27.73 20.59 -8.71
C SER A 143 -28.86 19.58 -8.94
N LEU A 144 -28.72 18.39 -8.35
CA LEU A 144 -29.68 17.28 -8.44
C LEU A 144 -30.56 17.16 -7.18
N TYR A 145 -30.28 17.98 -6.16
CA TYR A 145 -31.01 17.95 -4.89
C TYR A 145 -32.40 18.58 -5.01
N ASP A 146 -33.42 17.74 -4.82
CA ASP A 146 -34.84 18.12 -4.78
C ASP A 146 -35.52 17.62 -3.48
N GLY A 147 -34.87 17.84 -2.34
CA GLY A 147 -35.39 17.48 -1.01
C GLY A 147 -35.08 16.07 -0.51
N ASP A 148 -34.34 15.25 -1.28
CA ASP A 148 -33.81 13.95 -0.86
C ASP A 148 -32.35 13.79 -1.29
N LEU A 149 -31.42 13.83 -0.33
CA LEU A 149 -29.98 13.68 -0.56
C LEU A 149 -29.64 12.30 -1.15
N PHE A 150 -30.32 11.24 -0.72
CA PHE A 150 -30.00 9.89 -1.17
C PHE A 150 -30.36 9.69 -2.65
N ASP A 151 -31.46 10.28 -3.10
CA ASP A 151 -31.81 10.30 -4.52
C ASP A 151 -30.82 11.14 -5.34
N ALA A 152 -30.46 12.34 -4.85
CA ALA A 152 -29.48 13.19 -5.51
C ALA A 152 -28.11 12.52 -5.70
N VAL A 153 -27.63 11.77 -4.69
CA VAL A 153 -26.39 10.99 -4.78
C VAL A 153 -26.52 9.83 -5.76
N GLN A 154 -27.65 9.10 -5.76
CA GLN A 154 -27.91 8.04 -6.74
C GLN A 154 -27.92 8.57 -8.18
N GLN A 155 -28.50 9.74 -8.42
CA GLN A 155 -28.47 10.38 -9.74
C GLN A 155 -27.06 10.85 -10.12
N ALA A 156 -26.30 11.41 -9.16
CA ALA A 156 -24.94 11.87 -9.41
C ALA A 156 -24.00 10.72 -9.79
N THR A 157 -24.05 9.59 -9.08
CA THR A 157 -23.19 8.40 -9.31
C THR A 157 -23.37 7.78 -10.70
N GLN A 158 -24.53 7.97 -11.34
CA GLN A 158 -24.76 7.55 -12.74
C GLN A 158 -24.00 8.40 -13.77
N ARG A 159 -23.59 9.62 -13.38
CA ARG A 159 -22.93 10.60 -14.26
C ARG A 159 -21.41 10.65 -14.05
N LEU A 160 -20.90 10.12 -12.94
CA LEU A 160 -19.48 10.09 -12.63
C LEU A 160 -18.78 8.96 -13.38
N LYS A 161 -17.60 9.25 -13.93
CA LYS A 161 -16.67 8.27 -14.50
C LYS A 161 -15.37 8.27 -13.71
N GLY A 162 -14.76 7.11 -13.56
CA GLY A 162 -13.55 6.90 -12.76
C GLY A 162 -13.84 6.16 -11.44
N ALA A 163 -12.85 6.12 -10.56
CA ALA A 163 -12.96 5.48 -9.25
C ALA A 163 -13.25 6.53 -8.18
N TYR A 164 -14.20 6.28 -7.30
CA TYR A 164 -14.56 7.15 -6.19
C TYR A 164 -15.11 6.40 -4.98
N ALA A 165 -14.82 6.91 -3.79
CA ALA A 165 -15.59 6.70 -2.59
C ALA A 165 -15.94 8.08 -2.05
N ILE A 166 -17.22 8.33 -1.79
CA ILE A 166 -17.69 9.63 -1.30
C ILE A 166 -18.50 9.47 -0.02
N ALA A 167 -18.45 10.51 0.82
CA ALA A 167 -19.38 10.69 1.93
C ALA A 167 -19.92 12.12 1.89
N VAL A 168 -21.24 12.26 2.00
CA VAL A 168 -21.97 13.48 1.71
C VAL A 168 -23.02 13.72 2.79
N PHE A 169 -23.17 14.96 3.23
CA PHE A 169 -24.31 15.35 4.07
C PHE A 169 -24.87 16.71 3.65
N CYS A 170 -26.14 16.94 3.98
CA CYS A 170 -26.89 18.13 3.59
C CYS A 170 -27.26 18.94 4.83
N ARG A 171 -27.19 20.28 4.73
CA ARG A 171 -27.65 21.20 5.77
C ARG A 171 -29.13 20.97 6.13
N ASP A 172 -29.93 20.72 5.11
CA ASP A 172 -31.39 20.64 5.23
C ASP A 172 -31.85 19.24 5.73
N GLU A 173 -30.90 18.30 5.88
CA GLU A 173 -31.12 16.93 6.40
C GLU A 173 -30.09 16.58 7.49
N PRO A 174 -30.16 17.19 8.69
CA PRO A 174 -29.09 17.20 9.70
C PRO A 174 -28.70 15.84 10.30
N HIS A 175 -29.50 14.79 10.10
CA HIS A 175 -29.32 13.47 10.72
C HIS A 175 -29.06 12.39 9.67
N ARG A 176 -28.44 12.77 8.56
CA ARG A 176 -28.25 11.92 7.41
C ARG A 176 -26.85 12.08 6.81
N VAL A 177 -26.18 10.97 6.53
CA VAL A 177 -24.96 10.91 5.71
C VAL A 177 -25.19 9.87 4.63
N VAL A 178 -24.91 10.22 3.38
CA VAL A 178 -24.98 9.29 2.26
C VAL A 178 -23.57 9.01 1.76
N GLY A 179 -23.25 7.74 1.60
CA GLY A 179 -21.99 7.27 1.01
C GLY A 179 -22.22 6.58 -0.33
N ALA A 180 -21.23 6.62 -1.22
CA ALA A 180 -21.24 5.83 -2.44
C ALA A 180 -19.85 5.32 -2.79
N ARG A 181 -19.79 4.15 -3.43
CA ARG A 181 -18.55 3.46 -3.77
C ARG A 181 -18.53 2.98 -5.22
N GLU A 182 -17.46 3.31 -5.93
CA GLU A 182 -17.06 2.72 -7.22
C GLU A 182 -15.52 2.64 -7.24
N GLY A 183 -14.91 1.45 -7.24
CA GLY A 183 -13.45 1.30 -7.24
C GLY A 183 -12.76 1.56 -5.88
N SER A 184 -12.85 2.77 -5.32
CA SER A 184 -12.18 3.11 -4.04
C SER A 184 -12.86 2.44 -2.83
N PRO A 185 -12.13 1.97 -1.80
CA PRO A 185 -12.72 1.33 -0.63
C PRO A 185 -13.59 2.28 0.22
N LEU A 186 -14.76 1.78 0.62
CA LEU A 186 -15.65 2.41 1.60
C LEU A 186 -16.36 1.30 2.40
N ILE A 187 -16.47 1.49 3.71
CA ILE A 187 -17.11 0.57 4.63
C ILE A 187 -18.14 1.30 5.48
N LEU A 188 -19.15 0.55 5.92
CA LEU A 188 -20.14 0.97 6.90
C LEU A 188 -19.79 0.35 8.26
N GLY A 189 -19.64 1.18 9.30
CA GLY A 189 -19.56 0.73 10.68
C GLY A 189 -20.91 0.84 11.38
N VAL A 190 -21.38 -0.27 11.94
CA VAL A 190 -22.67 -0.35 12.64
C VAL A 190 -22.44 -0.16 14.14
N GLY A 191 -22.89 0.97 14.69
CA GLY A 191 -22.81 1.27 16.13
C GLY A 191 -24.13 1.04 16.86
N GLN A 192 -24.12 1.28 18.17
CA GLN A 192 -25.34 1.30 18.98
C GLN A 192 -26.02 2.66 18.89
N GLY A 193 -26.97 2.82 17.96
CA GLY A 193 -27.68 4.09 17.72
C GLY A 193 -26.87 5.14 16.95
N GLU A 194 -25.61 4.86 16.66
CA GLU A 194 -24.71 5.64 15.80
C GLU A 194 -24.35 4.81 14.56
N SER A 195 -24.02 5.48 13.46
CA SER A 195 -23.56 4.79 12.24
C SER A 195 -22.41 5.57 11.60
N PHE A 196 -21.47 4.84 11.01
CA PHE A 196 -20.20 5.38 10.57
C PHE A 196 -19.88 4.98 9.12
N LEU A 197 -19.15 5.84 8.42
CA LEU A 197 -18.42 5.48 7.20
C LEU A 197 -16.93 5.59 7.46
N ALA A 198 -16.16 4.71 6.83
CA ALA A 198 -14.73 4.91 6.72
C ALA A 198 -14.17 4.31 5.44
N SER A 199 -13.00 4.76 4.99
CA SER A 199 -12.28 4.09 3.92
C SER A 199 -11.46 2.87 4.40
N ASP A 200 -11.36 2.66 5.72
CA ASP A 200 -10.67 1.53 6.36
C ASP A 200 -11.27 1.27 7.76
N ALA A 201 -11.41 0.00 8.13
CA ALA A 201 -11.92 -0.44 9.43
C ALA A 201 -11.10 0.10 10.61
N MET A 202 -9.79 0.34 10.43
CA MET A 202 -8.93 0.85 11.50
C MET A 202 -9.36 2.24 11.99
N ALA A 203 -9.98 3.06 11.14
CA ALA A 203 -10.51 4.36 11.54
C ALA A 203 -11.64 4.24 12.57
N LEU A 204 -12.32 3.10 12.62
CA LEU A 204 -13.48 2.84 13.48
C LEU A 204 -13.10 2.01 14.72
N ALA A 205 -11.83 1.66 14.91
CA ALA A 205 -11.41 0.88 16.06
C ALA A 205 -11.79 1.57 17.39
N GLY A 206 -12.29 0.81 18.35
CA GLY A 206 -12.75 1.37 19.63
C GLY A 206 -14.08 2.13 19.59
N VAL A 207 -14.70 2.34 18.42
CA VAL A 207 -16.10 2.82 18.33
C VAL A 207 -17.06 1.72 17.85
N THR A 208 -16.64 0.87 16.92
CA THR A 208 -17.37 -0.36 16.55
C THR A 208 -16.44 -1.39 15.92
N ASP A 209 -16.75 -2.67 16.09
CA ASP A 209 -16.13 -3.79 15.38
C ASP A 209 -17.07 -4.44 14.34
N GLN A 210 -18.30 -3.94 14.21
CA GLN A 210 -19.31 -4.47 13.29
C GLN A 210 -19.23 -3.74 11.95
N ILE A 211 -18.59 -4.37 10.96
CA ILE A 211 -18.25 -3.76 9.67
C ILE A 211 -19.02 -4.42 8.53
N VAL A 212 -19.59 -3.58 7.67
CA VAL A 212 -20.16 -3.97 6.39
C VAL A 212 -19.26 -3.41 5.29
N TYR A 213 -18.75 -4.30 4.43
CA TYR A 213 -17.98 -3.90 3.26
C TYR A 213 -18.93 -3.60 2.10
N LEU A 214 -18.91 -2.37 1.60
CA LEU A 214 -19.72 -1.99 0.43
C LEU A 214 -19.13 -2.62 -0.82
N GLU A 215 -19.96 -3.02 -1.78
CA GLU A 215 -19.54 -3.54 -3.07
C GLU A 215 -19.38 -2.41 -4.11
N GLU A 216 -18.87 -2.73 -5.31
CA GLU A 216 -18.83 -1.78 -6.42
C GLU A 216 -20.26 -1.39 -6.83
N GLY A 217 -20.50 -0.08 -6.98
CA GLY A 217 -21.81 0.48 -7.32
C GLY A 217 -22.78 0.60 -6.14
N ASP A 218 -22.36 0.32 -4.90
CA ASP A 218 -23.21 0.48 -3.73
C ASP A 218 -23.35 1.96 -3.34
N VAL A 219 -24.58 2.36 -2.98
CA VAL A 219 -24.91 3.61 -2.30
C VAL A 219 -25.54 3.27 -0.96
N VAL A 220 -25.05 3.89 0.11
CA VAL A 220 -25.49 3.65 1.49
C VAL A 220 -26.05 4.92 2.10
N ASP A 221 -27.19 4.79 2.76
CA ASP A 221 -27.84 5.86 3.52
C ASP A 221 -27.71 5.58 5.01
N LEU A 222 -27.19 6.55 5.76
CA LEU A 222 -26.98 6.48 7.19
C LEU A 222 -27.85 7.50 7.89
N GLN A 223 -28.65 7.01 8.83
CA GLN A 223 -29.51 7.81 9.69
C GLN A 223 -29.33 7.35 11.14
N LEU A 224 -29.96 8.07 12.08
CA LEU A 224 -29.94 7.70 13.49
C LEU A 224 -30.53 6.29 13.70
N GLY A 225 -29.66 5.35 14.06
CA GLY A 225 -30.00 3.95 14.30
C GLY A 225 -30.52 3.16 13.09
N LYS A 226 -30.44 3.70 11.87
CA LYS A 226 -30.96 3.06 10.65
C LYS A 226 -29.98 3.23 9.50
N HIS A 227 -29.89 2.20 8.68
CA HIS A 227 -29.16 2.25 7.41
C HIS A 227 -29.84 1.38 6.36
N TRP A 228 -29.58 1.68 5.10
CA TRP A 228 -29.87 0.78 3.99
C TRP A 228 -28.85 0.97 2.88
N ILE A 229 -28.71 -0.08 2.08
CA ILE A 229 -27.78 -0.12 0.95
C ILE A 229 -28.60 -0.43 -0.29
N VAL A 230 -28.30 0.29 -1.37
CA VAL A 230 -28.78 -0.02 -2.71
C VAL A 230 -27.60 -0.29 -3.61
N ALA A 231 -27.73 -1.25 -4.53
CA ALA A 231 -26.74 -1.56 -5.54
C ALA A 231 -27.25 -1.16 -6.91
N ARG A 232 -26.36 -0.66 -7.77
CA ARG A 232 -26.68 -0.37 -9.16
C ARG A 232 -26.86 -1.67 -9.95
N ASN A 233 -28.06 -1.91 -10.44
CA ASN A 233 -28.34 -3.03 -11.34
C ASN A 233 -27.71 -2.74 -12.71
N ALA A 234 -26.75 -3.57 -13.13
CA ALA A 234 -26.03 -3.39 -14.39
C ALA A 234 -26.92 -3.48 -15.65
N ALA A 235 -28.04 -4.20 -15.59
CA ALA A 235 -28.95 -4.37 -16.72
C ALA A 235 -29.95 -3.22 -16.87
N THR A 236 -30.42 -2.65 -15.75
CA THR A 236 -31.48 -1.62 -15.75
C THR A 236 -30.95 -0.21 -15.46
N GLY A 237 -29.73 -0.10 -14.91
CA GLY A 237 -29.15 1.14 -14.41
C GLY A 237 -29.82 1.68 -13.14
N ARG A 238 -30.85 0.99 -12.61
CA ARG A 238 -31.58 1.41 -11.41
C ARG A 238 -30.91 0.89 -10.16
N HIS A 239 -31.07 1.63 -9.07
CA HIS A 239 -30.63 1.21 -7.75
C HIS A 239 -31.70 0.31 -7.11
N GLU A 240 -31.28 -0.84 -6.62
CA GLU A 240 -32.15 -1.83 -5.96
C GLU A 240 -31.64 -2.11 -4.55
N ARG A 241 -32.57 -2.29 -3.61
CA ARG A 241 -32.20 -2.54 -2.21
C ARG A 241 -31.50 -3.89 -2.07
N VAL A 242 -30.37 -3.88 -1.37
CA VAL A 242 -29.55 -5.07 -1.11
C VAL A 242 -29.27 -5.23 0.38
N GLN A 243 -28.93 -6.45 0.78
CA GLN A 243 -28.37 -6.74 2.09
C GLN A 243 -26.91 -7.14 1.92
N ARG A 244 -26.06 -6.59 2.79
CA ARG A 244 -24.63 -6.93 2.87
C ARG A 244 -24.36 -7.55 4.24
N GLU A 245 -23.46 -8.52 4.28
CA GLU A 245 -23.09 -9.22 5.51
C GLU A 245 -22.38 -8.28 6.49
N VAL A 246 -22.79 -8.32 7.77
CA VAL A 246 -22.07 -7.67 8.87
C VAL A 246 -21.00 -8.62 9.36
N ARG A 247 -19.75 -8.15 9.41
CA ARG A 247 -18.59 -8.92 9.86
C ARG A 247 -17.99 -8.28 11.10
N THR A 248 -17.66 -9.11 12.09
CA THR A 248 -16.89 -8.68 13.26
C THR A 248 -15.41 -8.57 12.88
N VAL A 249 -14.85 -7.36 12.96
CA VAL A 249 -13.44 -7.08 12.65
C VAL A 249 -12.73 -6.67 13.94
N HIS A 250 -11.89 -7.57 14.45
CA HIS A 250 -11.01 -7.27 15.57
C HIS A 250 -9.80 -6.47 15.09
N ALA A 251 -9.93 -5.15 15.01
CA ALA A 251 -8.78 -4.27 14.81
C ALA A 251 -7.87 -4.35 16.04
N HIS A 252 -6.69 -4.96 15.91
CA HIS A 252 -5.71 -5.03 16.99
C HIS A 252 -5.14 -3.63 17.28
N THR A 253 -5.74 -2.90 18.22
CA THR A 253 -5.36 -1.53 18.60
C THR A 253 -3.93 -1.44 19.13
N GLY A 254 -3.41 -2.48 19.79
CA GLY A 254 -2.02 -2.51 20.28
C GLY A 254 -0.94 -2.73 19.22
N ALA A 255 -1.29 -3.22 18.02
CA ALA A 255 -0.31 -3.48 16.95
C ALA A 255 0.19 -2.19 16.25
N ALA A 256 -0.55 -1.09 16.43
CA ALA A 256 -0.27 0.22 15.83
C ALA A 256 0.52 1.15 16.76
N GLU A 257 0.86 0.75 17.99
CA GLU A 257 1.69 1.59 18.87
C GLU A 257 3.17 1.52 18.47
N LEU A 258 3.87 2.65 18.60
CA LEU A 258 5.29 2.76 18.24
C LEU A 258 6.22 2.01 19.22
N GLY A 259 5.79 1.80 20.46
CA GLY A 259 6.60 1.12 21.48
C GLY A 259 7.92 1.85 21.78
N PRO A 260 9.04 1.14 21.99
CA PRO A 260 10.33 1.74 22.33
C PRO A 260 11.09 2.34 21.13
N TYR A 261 10.50 2.30 19.94
CA TYR A 261 11.15 2.72 18.70
C TYR A 261 10.94 4.22 18.43
N ARG A 262 11.78 4.82 17.59
CA ARG A 262 11.65 6.23 17.20
C ARG A 262 10.74 6.44 15.99
N HIS A 263 10.70 5.45 15.09
CA HIS A 263 9.96 5.49 13.83
C HIS A 263 9.27 4.14 13.59
N TYR A 264 8.13 4.15 12.92
CA TYR A 264 7.42 2.92 12.54
C TYR A 264 8.30 2.03 11.66
N MET A 265 9.01 2.61 10.68
CA MET A 265 9.93 1.84 9.86
C MET A 265 11.01 1.14 10.70
N GLN A 266 11.54 1.79 11.74
CA GLN A 266 12.49 1.15 12.66
C GLN A 266 11.85 -0.04 13.36
N LYS A 267 10.69 0.16 13.99
CA LYS A 267 9.91 -0.92 14.62
C LYS A 267 9.71 -2.08 13.65
N GLU A 268 9.26 -1.78 12.44
CA GLU A 268 8.90 -2.78 11.44
C GLU A 268 10.12 -3.55 10.91
N ILE A 269 11.29 -2.92 10.78
CA ILE A 269 12.54 -3.62 10.47
C ILE A 269 12.88 -4.62 11.58
N PHE A 270 12.78 -4.19 12.85
CA PHE A 270 13.10 -5.01 14.02
C PHE A 270 12.03 -6.06 14.34
N GLU A 271 10.81 -5.91 13.84
CA GLU A 271 9.74 -6.89 13.96
C GLU A 271 9.87 -8.06 12.96
N GLN A 272 10.75 -7.97 11.95
CA GLN A 272 10.90 -8.99 10.91
C GLN A 272 11.12 -10.42 11.42
N PRO A 273 11.93 -10.68 12.46
CA PRO A 273 12.04 -12.03 13.05
C PRO A 273 10.69 -12.61 13.47
N ARG A 274 9.89 -11.80 14.18
CA ARG A 274 8.55 -12.18 14.63
C ARG A 274 7.58 -12.29 13.46
N ALA A 275 7.57 -11.32 12.55
CA ALA A 275 6.70 -11.32 11.39
C ALA A 275 6.91 -12.56 10.51
N ILE A 276 8.15 -13.00 10.33
CA ILE A 276 8.48 -14.26 9.64
C ILE A 276 8.03 -15.48 10.45
N ALA A 277 8.20 -15.48 11.77
CA ALA A 277 7.68 -16.55 12.61
C ALA A 277 6.16 -16.69 12.49
N ASP A 278 5.42 -15.57 12.54
CA ASP A 278 3.96 -15.50 12.39
C ASP A 278 3.53 -15.91 10.96
N THR A 279 4.33 -15.55 9.94
CA THR A 279 4.11 -16.00 8.55
C THR A 279 4.19 -17.52 8.45
N LEU A 280 5.16 -18.13 9.13
CA LEU A 280 5.45 -19.56 9.09
C LEU A 280 4.70 -20.36 10.17
N GLU A 281 3.88 -19.70 10.99
CA GLU A 281 3.11 -20.33 12.04
C GLU A 281 2.17 -21.39 11.46
N GLY A 282 2.17 -22.57 12.08
CA GLY A 282 1.35 -23.71 11.64
C GLY A 282 1.89 -24.47 10.42
N VAL A 283 2.99 -24.03 9.79
CA VAL A 283 3.58 -24.72 8.63
C VAL A 283 4.35 -25.98 9.09
N GLN A 284 3.64 -27.10 9.16
CA GLN A 284 4.20 -28.42 9.47
C GLN A 284 4.75 -29.14 8.24
N GLY A 285 4.18 -28.87 7.07
CA GLY A 285 4.58 -29.42 5.78
C GLY A 285 4.18 -28.48 4.64
N ILE A 286 4.73 -28.72 3.45
CA ILE A 286 4.37 -27.98 2.24
C ILE A 286 3.16 -28.66 1.61
N VAL A 287 1.98 -28.07 1.84
CA VAL A 287 0.68 -28.61 1.40
C VAL A 287 -0.14 -27.55 0.67
N PRO A 288 -1.00 -27.91 -0.31
CA PRO A 288 -1.73 -26.93 -1.11
C PRO A 288 -2.64 -26.01 -0.29
N GLU A 289 -3.18 -26.51 0.82
CA GLU A 289 -4.14 -25.83 1.70
C GLU A 289 -3.56 -24.54 2.31
N LEU A 290 -2.24 -24.37 2.32
CA LEU A 290 -1.58 -23.11 2.68
C LEU A 290 -2.05 -21.92 1.82
N PHE A 291 -2.57 -22.17 0.62
CA PHE A 291 -3.00 -21.16 -0.35
C PHE A 291 -4.54 -21.06 -0.49
N GLY A 292 -5.28 -21.81 0.34
CA GLY A 292 -6.74 -21.83 0.34
C GLY A 292 -7.37 -23.03 -0.37
N ASP A 293 -8.70 -23.09 -0.27
CA ASP A 293 -9.50 -24.21 -0.77
C ASP A 293 -9.38 -24.37 -2.29
N GLY A 294 -9.21 -25.62 -2.75
CA GLY A 294 -9.08 -25.92 -4.18
C GLY A 294 -7.69 -25.69 -4.78
N ALA A 295 -6.71 -25.20 -4.01
CA ALA A 295 -5.33 -25.00 -4.46
C ALA A 295 -4.72 -26.26 -5.10
N HIS A 296 -4.99 -27.44 -4.53
CA HIS A 296 -4.53 -28.72 -5.06
C HIS A 296 -4.93 -28.95 -6.53
N ARG A 297 -6.16 -28.56 -6.89
CA ARG A 297 -6.66 -28.69 -8.26
C ARG A 297 -5.98 -27.68 -9.18
N VAL A 298 -5.94 -26.41 -8.77
CA VAL A 298 -5.31 -25.33 -9.53
C VAL A 298 -3.84 -25.66 -9.85
N PHE A 299 -3.06 -26.07 -8.85
CA PHE A 299 -1.64 -26.36 -9.03
C PHE A 299 -1.33 -27.54 -9.95
N LYS A 300 -2.30 -28.45 -10.17
CA LYS A 300 -2.17 -29.53 -11.16
C LYS A 300 -2.50 -29.10 -12.58
N GLU A 301 -3.32 -28.07 -12.75
CA GLU A 301 -3.82 -27.61 -14.06
C GLU A 301 -2.87 -26.59 -14.72
N ILE A 302 -2.05 -25.90 -13.93
CA ILE A 302 -1.17 -24.83 -14.41
C ILE A 302 0.13 -25.32 -15.05
N ASP A 303 0.66 -24.55 -16.00
CA ASP A 303 1.94 -24.79 -16.66
C ASP A 303 2.88 -23.57 -16.72
N SER A 304 2.40 -22.39 -16.34
CA SER A 304 3.20 -21.15 -16.20
C SER A 304 2.72 -20.28 -15.04
N VAL A 305 3.57 -19.34 -14.61
CA VAL A 305 3.26 -18.33 -13.59
C VAL A 305 3.44 -16.93 -14.19
N LEU A 306 2.47 -16.04 -13.93
CA LEU A 306 2.57 -14.61 -14.21
C LEU A 306 2.42 -13.85 -12.90
N ILE A 307 3.45 -13.11 -12.50
CA ILE A 307 3.44 -12.29 -11.30
C ILE A 307 3.16 -10.82 -11.67
N LEU A 308 2.15 -10.23 -11.03
CA LEU A 308 1.74 -8.83 -11.23
C LEU A 308 1.84 -8.07 -9.89
N ALA A 309 2.64 -7.01 -9.87
CA ALA A 309 2.83 -6.19 -8.67
C ALA A 309 3.42 -4.81 -9.01
N CYS A 310 3.54 -3.95 -8.00
CA CYS A 310 4.18 -2.63 -8.10
C CYS A 310 5.27 -2.45 -7.02
N GLY A 311 6.28 -1.62 -7.30
CA GLY A 311 7.30 -1.20 -6.34
C GLY A 311 8.02 -2.36 -5.63
N THR A 312 8.18 -2.27 -4.31
CA THR A 312 8.82 -3.31 -3.48
C THR A 312 8.21 -4.71 -3.68
N SER A 313 6.88 -4.82 -3.86
CA SER A 313 6.24 -6.12 -4.12
C SER A 313 6.58 -6.70 -5.50
N TYR A 314 6.85 -5.86 -6.50
CA TYR A 314 7.39 -6.30 -7.79
C TYR A 314 8.80 -6.90 -7.65
N TYR A 315 9.65 -6.33 -6.79
CA TYR A 315 10.98 -6.91 -6.52
C TYR A 315 10.93 -8.23 -5.74
N ALA A 316 9.90 -8.44 -4.92
CA ALA A 316 9.65 -9.75 -4.31
C ALA A 316 9.32 -10.79 -5.38
N GLY A 317 8.48 -10.43 -6.35
CA GLY A 317 8.18 -11.23 -7.54
C GLY A 317 9.42 -11.54 -8.38
N CYS A 318 10.26 -10.53 -8.62
CA CYS A 318 11.52 -10.69 -9.36
C CYS A 318 12.48 -11.67 -8.67
N THR A 319 12.52 -11.66 -7.33
CA THR A 319 13.27 -12.66 -6.55
C THR A 319 12.66 -14.04 -6.72
N ALA A 320 11.34 -14.16 -6.56
CA ALA A 320 10.62 -15.42 -6.65
C ALA A 320 10.72 -16.09 -8.03
N LYS A 321 10.85 -15.31 -9.11
CA LYS A 321 11.07 -15.83 -10.46
C LYS A 321 12.25 -16.81 -10.51
N TYR A 322 13.38 -16.46 -9.90
CA TYR A 322 14.55 -17.33 -9.87
C TYR A 322 14.26 -18.63 -9.12
N TRP A 323 13.48 -18.59 -8.03
CA TRP A 323 13.09 -19.79 -7.30
C TRP A 323 12.13 -20.67 -8.11
N LEU A 324 11.08 -20.08 -8.69
CA LEU A 324 10.10 -20.78 -9.49
C LEU A 324 10.73 -21.47 -10.70
N GLU A 325 11.64 -20.79 -11.40
CA GLU A 325 12.34 -21.37 -12.54
C GLU A 325 13.38 -22.42 -12.12
N SER A 326 14.23 -22.13 -11.12
CA SER A 326 15.32 -23.04 -10.75
C SER A 326 14.85 -24.28 -9.97
N ILE A 327 13.91 -24.12 -9.04
CA ILE A 327 13.45 -25.19 -8.14
C ILE A 327 12.22 -25.89 -8.72
N ALA A 328 11.16 -25.13 -9.04
CA ALA A 328 9.90 -25.71 -9.51
C ALA A 328 9.90 -26.05 -11.02
N GLN A 329 10.85 -25.49 -11.78
CA GLN A 329 10.95 -25.64 -13.24
C GLN A 329 9.63 -25.30 -13.94
N ILE A 330 9.09 -24.14 -13.57
CA ILE A 330 7.88 -23.56 -14.17
C ILE A 330 8.22 -22.20 -14.80
N PRO A 331 7.91 -21.99 -16.11
CA PRO A 331 8.11 -20.70 -16.76
C PRO A 331 7.43 -19.58 -15.98
N THR A 332 8.18 -18.53 -15.66
CA THR A 332 7.68 -17.44 -14.82
C THR A 332 7.95 -16.08 -15.45
N GLN A 333 6.90 -15.28 -15.59
CA GLN A 333 6.98 -13.87 -15.94
C GLN A 333 6.66 -13.01 -14.74
N VAL A 334 7.32 -11.85 -14.64
CA VAL A 334 7.07 -10.85 -13.60
C VAL A 334 6.95 -9.53 -14.31
N GLU A 335 5.85 -8.81 -14.10
CA GLU A 335 5.58 -7.56 -14.77
C GLU A 335 5.10 -6.49 -13.81
N VAL A 336 5.45 -5.24 -14.13
CA VAL A 336 4.91 -4.07 -13.45
C VAL A 336 3.44 -3.96 -13.83
N ALA A 337 2.55 -3.95 -12.83
CA ALA A 337 1.12 -4.07 -13.08
C ALA A 337 0.54 -2.94 -13.94
N SER A 338 1.05 -1.73 -13.79
CA SER A 338 0.64 -0.56 -14.60
C SER A 338 0.94 -0.75 -16.09
N GLU A 339 2.06 -1.38 -16.44
CA GLU A 339 2.41 -1.66 -17.84
C GLU A 339 1.58 -2.81 -18.40
N TYR A 340 1.39 -3.87 -17.61
CA TYR A 340 0.67 -5.07 -18.06
C TYR A 340 -0.78 -4.77 -18.47
N ARG A 341 -1.49 -3.91 -17.72
CA ARG A 341 -2.90 -3.59 -17.99
C ARG A 341 -3.14 -2.83 -19.29
N TYR A 342 -2.12 -2.19 -19.86
CA TYR A 342 -2.24 -1.30 -21.02
C TYR A 342 -1.65 -1.83 -22.31
N ARG A 343 -0.87 -2.90 -22.24
CA ARG A 343 -0.29 -3.54 -23.43
C ARG A 343 -1.12 -4.73 -23.88
N ASP A 344 -1.03 -5.05 -25.17
CA ASP A 344 -1.51 -6.33 -25.67
C ASP A 344 -0.63 -7.46 -25.10
N SER A 345 -1.26 -8.44 -24.45
CA SER A 345 -0.59 -9.62 -23.91
C SER A 345 -1.07 -10.89 -24.60
N VAL A 346 -0.24 -11.94 -24.57
CA VAL A 346 -0.61 -13.26 -25.11
C VAL A 346 -1.07 -14.13 -23.93
N PRO A 347 -2.38 -14.27 -23.68
CA PRO A 347 -2.86 -14.98 -22.51
C PRO A 347 -2.70 -16.49 -22.67
N ASN A 348 -2.39 -17.16 -21.56
CA ASN A 348 -2.45 -18.61 -21.45
C ASN A 348 -3.44 -18.97 -20.32
N PRO A 349 -4.58 -19.64 -20.62
CA PRO A 349 -5.55 -20.03 -19.60
C PRO A 349 -5.01 -20.91 -18.47
N LYS A 350 -3.88 -21.60 -18.69
CA LYS A 350 -3.17 -22.41 -17.70
C LYS A 350 -2.10 -21.64 -16.91
N THR A 351 -2.02 -20.33 -17.06
CA THR A 351 -1.16 -19.50 -16.22
C THR A 351 -1.79 -19.29 -14.85
N LEU A 352 -1.01 -19.53 -13.79
CA LEU A 352 -1.32 -18.99 -12.46
C LEU A 352 -0.94 -17.52 -12.41
N VAL A 353 -1.95 -16.65 -12.32
CA VAL A 353 -1.76 -15.22 -12.08
C VAL A 353 -1.56 -15.00 -10.58
N VAL A 354 -0.37 -14.56 -10.20
CA VAL A 354 0.02 -14.28 -8.81
C VAL A 354 0.10 -12.77 -8.61
N THR A 355 -0.78 -12.20 -7.80
CA THR A 355 -0.66 -10.81 -7.37
C THR A 355 0.11 -10.71 -6.06
N ILE A 356 1.04 -9.76 -5.96
CA ILE A 356 1.77 -9.48 -4.71
C ILE A 356 1.44 -8.07 -4.26
N THR A 357 0.88 -7.93 -3.06
CA THR A 357 0.49 -6.62 -2.55
C THR A 357 0.41 -6.61 -1.02
N GLN A 358 1.07 -5.65 -0.38
CA GLN A 358 0.97 -5.49 1.08
C GLN A 358 -0.46 -5.13 1.49
N SER A 359 -1.04 -4.11 0.85
CA SER A 359 -2.33 -3.55 1.25
C SER A 359 -3.53 -4.33 0.71
N GLY A 360 -3.37 -5.00 -0.45
CA GLY A 360 -4.48 -5.60 -1.18
C GLY A 360 -5.41 -4.60 -1.87
N GLU A 361 -5.04 -3.32 -1.90
CA GLU A 361 -5.84 -2.22 -2.45
C GLU A 361 -5.11 -1.46 -3.57
N THR A 362 -3.91 -1.91 -3.98
CA THR A 362 -3.11 -1.25 -5.02
C THR A 362 -3.85 -1.23 -6.36
N ALA A 363 -4.21 -0.04 -6.86
CA ALA A 363 -5.12 0.13 -7.99
C ALA A 363 -4.62 -0.57 -9.26
N ASP A 364 -3.37 -0.33 -9.65
CA ASP A 364 -2.79 -0.95 -10.85
C ASP A 364 -2.73 -2.47 -10.75
N THR A 365 -2.39 -3.02 -9.57
CA THR A 365 -2.36 -4.47 -9.38
C THR A 365 -3.75 -5.08 -9.50
N LEU A 366 -4.76 -4.41 -8.94
CA LEU A 366 -6.15 -4.85 -9.04
C LEU A 366 -6.67 -4.75 -10.48
N ALA A 367 -6.36 -3.66 -11.19
CA ALA A 367 -6.70 -3.47 -12.59
C ALA A 367 -6.02 -4.52 -13.49
N ALA A 368 -4.74 -4.81 -13.26
CA ALA A 368 -4.00 -5.84 -13.99
C ALA A 368 -4.56 -7.25 -13.76
N LEU A 369 -5.01 -7.57 -12.53
CA LEU A 369 -5.72 -8.82 -12.24
C LEU A 369 -7.05 -8.90 -13.02
N LYS A 370 -7.86 -7.83 -12.98
CA LYS A 370 -9.13 -7.77 -13.72
C LYS A 370 -8.90 -7.93 -15.22
N HIS A 371 -7.86 -7.29 -15.77
CA HIS A 371 -7.43 -7.43 -17.16
C HIS A 371 -7.00 -8.88 -17.48
N ALA A 372 -6.16 -9.50 -16.66
CA ALA A 372 -5.76 -10.90 -16.85
C ALA A 372 -6.98 -11.85 -16.87
N ARG A 373 -7.95 -11.64 -15.97
CA ARG A 373 -9.19 -12.41 -15.93
C ARG A 373 -10.06 -12.19 -17.15
N SER A 374 -10.16 -10.97 -17.67
CA SER A 374 -10.95 -10.69 -18.88
C SER A 374 -10.37 -11.38 -20.12
N LEU A 375 -9.06 -11.65 -20.12
CA LEU A 375 -8.37 -12.46 -21.13
C LEU A 375 -8.50 -13.98 -20.93
N GLY A 376 -9.26 -14.42 -19.93
CA GLY A 376 -9.56 -15.84 -19.69
C GLY A 376 -8.60 -16.57 -18.75
N MET A 377 -7.66 -15.88 -18.10
CA MET A 377 -6.78 -16.46 -17.09
C MET A 377 -7.50 -16.54 -15.74
N LYS A 378 -7.98 -17.74 -15.39
CA LYS A 378 -8.88 -17.94 -14.23
C LYS A 378 -8.15 -18.37 -12.96
N HIS A 379 -6.96 -18.96 -13.09
CA HIS A 379 -6.15 -19.38 -11.94
C HIS A 379 -5.52 -18.16 -11.30
N THR A 380 -6.05 -17.73 -10.16
CA THR A 380 -5.64 -16.48 -9.50
C THR A 380 -5.26 -16.75 -8.05
N LEU A 381 -4.12 -16.22 -7.63
CA LEU A 381 -3.58 -16.32 -6.29
C LEU A 381 -3.06 -14.97 -5.85
N THR A 382 -3.35 -14.56 -4.62
CA THR A 382 -2.73 -13.36 -4.04
C THR A 382 -1.83 -13.70 -2.87
N VAL A 383 -0.64 -13.09 -2.83
CA VAL A 383 0.20 -13.02 -1.62
C VAL A 383 -0.04 -11.64 -1.01
N CYS A 384 -0.77 -11.60 0.11
CA CYS A 384 -1.24 -10.35 0.71
C CYS A 384 -1.08 -10.33 2.23
N ASN A 385 -0.90 -9.15 2.83
CA ASN A 385 -0.84 -9.03 4.28
C ASN A 385 -2.22 -8.78 4.91
N VAL A 386 -3.13 -8.12 4.18
CA VAL A 386 -4.46 -7.75 4.69
C VAL A 386 -5.51 -8.76 4.23
N ALA A 387 -5.95 -9.63 5.15
CA ALA A 387 -6.88 -10.72 4.89
C ALA A 387 -8.27 -10.26 4.39
N THR A 388 -8.69 -9.05 4.74
CA THR A 388 -10.00 -8.49 4.35
C THR A 388 -9.92 -7.55 3.16
N SER A 389 -8.83 -7.56 2.40
CA SER A 389 -8.62 -6.63 1.28
C SER A 389 -9.42 -6.99 0.03
N ALA A 390 -9.53 -6.05 -0.90
CA ALA A 390 -10.13 -6.27 -2.22
C ALA A 390 -9.44 -7.41 -2.98
N MET A 391 -8.11 -7.43 -3.00
CA MET A 391 -7.35 -8.47 -3.69
C MET A 391 -7.67 -9.88 -3.19
N VAL A 392 -7.82 -10.06 -1.87
CA VAL A 392 -8.16 -11.38 -1.28
C VAL A 392 -9.58 -11.82 -1.66
N ARG A 393 -10.51 -10.89 -1.85
CA ARG A 393 -11.87 -11.22 -2.32
C ARG A 393 -11.91 -11.55 -3.82
N GLU A 394 -11.03 -10.96 -4.61
CA GLU A 394 -11.04 -11.08 -6.07
C GLU A 394 -10.27 -12.30 -6.61
N CYS A 395 -9.32 -12.83 -5.83
CA CYS A 395 -8.55 -14.01 -6.18
C CYS A 395 -9.19 -15.31 -5.67
N SER A 396 -9.04 -16.39 -6.44
CA SER A 396 -9.53 -17.72 -6.04
C SER A 396 -8.74 -18.34 -4.89
N LEU A 397 -7.45 -18.00 -4.79
CA LEU A 397 -6.51 -18.48 -3.80
C LEU A 397 -5.85 -17.29 -3.10
N ALA A 398 -5.46 -17.46 -1.84
CA ALA A 398 -4.78 -16.42 -1.08
C ALA A 398 -3.78 -17.01 -0.08
N TYR A 399 -2.60 -16.40 -0.01
CA TYR A 399 -1.65 -16.61 1.07
C TYR A 399 -1.55 -15.33 1.89
N ILE A 400 -1.96 -15.40 3.16
CA ILE A 400 -1.90 -14.25 4.07
C ILE A 400 -0.56 -14.26 4.79
N THR A 401 0.24 -13.21 4.61
CA THR A 401 1.60 -13.13 5.17
C THR A 401 1.62 -12.95 6.68
N ARG A 402 0.56 -12.41 7.30
CA ARG A 402 0.47 -12.23 8.76
C ARG A 402 1.63 -11.42 9.36
N ALA A 403 2.18 -10.46 8.63
CA ALA A 403 3.25 -9.59 9.12
C ALA A 403 2.80 -8.56 10.17
N GLY A 404 1.50 -8.52 10.48
CA GLY A 404 0.87 -7.47 11.27
C GLY A 404 0.72 -6.17 10.49
N VAL A 405 0.21 -5.13 11.15
CA VAL A 405 0.03 -3.80 10.53
C VAL A 405 1.40 -3.19 10.20
N GLU A 406 1.54 -2.66 8.99
CA GLU A 406 2.73 -1.93 8.52
C GLU A 406 2.30 -0.49 8.19
N ILE A 407 2.77 0.46 8.98
CA ILE A 407 2.43 1.89 8.98
C ILE A 407 3.45 2.70 8.18
N GLY A 408 4.76 2.44 8.34
CA GLY A 408 5.81 3.20 7.65
C GLY A 408 5.65 3.10 6.14
N VAL A 409 5.73 4.22 5.40
CA VAL A 409 5.45 4.24 3.95
C VAL A 409 6.36 3.26 3.20
N ALA A 410 7.66 3.28 3.47
CA ALA A 410 8.61 2.34 2.90
C ALA A 410 8.38 0.93 3.48
N SER A 411 8.01 -0.02 2.62
CA SER A 411 7.75 -1.41 3.03
C SER A 411 9.02 -2.12 3.50
N THR A 412 8.92 -2.91 4.57
CA THR A 412 10.05 -3.64 5.18
C THR A 412 9.67 -5.09 5.47
N LYS A 413 8.94 -5.34 6.56
CA LYS A 413 8.47 -6.68 6.97
C LYS A 413 7.49 -7.30 5.98
N ALA A 414 6.72 -6.49 5.25
CA ALA A 414 5.88 -7.05 4.20
C ALA A 414 6.72 -7.61 3.04
N PHE A 415 7.86 -7.02 2.69
CA PHE A 415 8.75 -7.58 1.65
C PHE A 415 9.32 -8.93 2.05
N THR A 416 9.87 -9.06 3.26
CA THR A 416 10.45 -10.33 3.73
C THR A 416 9.39 -11.41 3.92
N THR A 417 8.22 -11.08 4.45
CA THR A 417 7.13 -12.06 4.59
C THR A 417 6.51 -12.44 3.23
N GLN A 418 6.47 -11.54 2.25
CA GLN A 418 6.13 -11.86 0.85
C GLN A 418 7.11 -12.86 0.25
N LEU A 419 8.42 -12.65 0.44
CA LEU A 419 9.45 -13.58 0.00
C LEU A 419 9.28 -14.97 0.64
N ALA A 420 8.98 -15.04 1.94
CA ALA A 420 8.71 -16.31 2.62
C ALA A 420 7.49 -17.04 2.02
N GLY A 421 6.37 -16.33 1.80
CA GLY A 421 5.18 -16.90 1.16
C GLY A 421 5.43 -17.37 -0.28
N LEU A 422 6.19 -16.60 -1.07
CA LEU A 422 6.57 -16.97 -2.43
C LEU A 422 7.54 -18.16 -2.48
N PHE A 423 8.40 -18.30 -1.48
CA PHE A 423 9.26 -19.48 -1.35
C PHE A 423 8.43 -20.73 -1.02
N LEU A 424 7.46 -20.63 -0.11
CA LEU A 424 6.50 -21.72 0.15
C LEU A 424 5.72 -22.11 -1.12
N LEU A 425 5.28 -21.12 -1.91
CA LEU A 425 4.60 -21.37 -3.18
C LEU A 425 5.53 -22.12 -4.14
N THR A 426 6.79 -21.71 -4.22
CA THR A 426 7.79 -22.40 -5.05
C THR A 426 7.93 -23.88 -4.64
N LEU A 427 8.09 -24.16 -3.35
CA LEU A 427 8.20 -25.53 -2.86
C LEU A 427 6.94 -26.34 -3.16
N MET A 428 5.76 -25.73 -3.02
CA MET A 428 4.48 -26.40 -3.31
C MET A 428 4.34 -26.74 -4.80
N LEU A 429 4.72 -25.83 -5.69
CA LEU A 429 4.72 -26.11 -7.14
C LEU A 429 5.78 -27.15 -7.51
N ALA A 430 6.96 -27.11 -6.90
CA ALA A 430 7.99 -28.13 -7.10
C ALA A 430 7.51 -29.52 -6.64
N LYS A 431 6.86 -29.60 -5.48
CA LYS A 431 6.29 -30.84 -4.94
C LYS A 431 5.17 -31.39 -5.81
N THR A 432 4.24 -30.54 -6.26
CA THR A 432 3.15 -30.92 -7.16
C THR A 432 3.68 -31.50 -8.48
N ARG A 433 4.87 -31.06 -8.91
CA ARG A 433 5.56 -31.50 -10.13
C ARG A 433 6.56 -32.64 -9.89
N GLY A 434 6.58 -33.24 -8.69
CA GLY A 434 7.46 -34.36 -8.34
C GLY A 434 8.95 -34.00 -8.28
N ARG A 435 9.29 -32.72 -8.05
CA ARG A 435 10.68 -32.22 -8.01
C ARG A 435 11.21 -31.94 -6.61
N LEU A 436 10.35 -32.06 -5.59
CA LEU A 436 10.74 -31.88 -4.20
C LEU A 436 10.62 -33.24 -3.47
N SER A 437 11.76 -33.83 -3.14
CA SER A 437 11.82 -35.03 -2.29
C SER A 437 11.49 -34.69 -0.84
N GLU A 438 11.03 -35.67 -0.06
CA GLU A 438 10.73 -35.50 1.38
C GLU A 438 11.92 -34.96 2.19
N ASP A 439 13.14 -35.45 1.93
CA ASP A 439 14.36 -34.98 2.62
C ASP A 439 14.66 -33.50 2.31
N ALA A 440 14.53 -33.11 1.03
CA ALA A 440 14.70 -31.71 0.61
C ALA A 440 13.62 -30.81 1.20
N GLU A 441 12.37 -31.26 1.25
CA GLU A 441 11.27 -30.56 1.93
C GLU A 441 11.58 -30.35 3.41
N ALA A 442 12.01 -31.39 4.12
CA ALA A 442 12.39 -31.32 5.52
C ALA A 442 13.57 -30.36 5.74
N GLY A 443 14.56 -30.37 4.86
CA GLY A 443 15.69 -29.44 4.87
C GLY A 443 15.26 -27.98 4.71
N HIS A 444 14.38 -27.69 3.75
CA HIS A 444 13.83 -26.34 3.56
C HIS A 444 12.97 -25.88 4.73
N LEU A 445 12.11 -26.74 5.28
CA LEU A 445 11.30 -26.42 6.46
C LEU A 445 12.18 -26.13 7.68
N LYS A 446 13.26 -26.89 7.88
CA LYS A 446 14.23 -26.62 8.94
C LYS A 446 14.88 -25.25 8.77
N ALA A 447 15.31 -24.90 7.55
CA ALA A 447 15.91 -23.60 7.27
C ALA A 447 14.92 -22.45 7.46
N LEU A 448 13.68 -22.60 6.98
CA LEU A 448 12.59 -21.63 7.18
C LEU A 448 12.32 -21.37 8.68
N ARG A 449 12.25 -22.43 9.50
CA ARG A 449 12.04 -22.32 10.95
C ARG A 449 13.19 -21.60 11.68
N HIS A 450 14.40 -21.64 11.12
CA HIS A 450 15.58 -20.99 11.71
C HIS A 450 15.71 -19.51 11.29
N LEU A 451 14.99 -19.07 10.24
CA LEU A 451 15.03 -17.68 9.75
C LEU A 451 14.83 -16.60 10.84
N PRO A 452 13.89 -16.73 11.80
CA PRO A 452 13.75 -15.71 12.85
C PRO A 452 15.04 -15.47 13.64
N VAL A 453 15.75 -16.54 13.99
CA VAL A 453 17.02 -16.46 14.72
C VAL A 453 18.10 -15.82 13.84
N ALA A 454 18.14 -16.20 12.56
CA ALA A 454 19.05 -15.63 11.58
C ALA A 454 18.87 -14.11 11.43
N LEU A 455 17.62 -13.68 11.28
CA LEU A 455 17.27 -12.27 11.13
C LEU A 455 17.63 -11.48 12.38
N GLN A 456 17.46 -12.06 13.57
CA GLN A 456 17.92 -11.45 14.82
C GLN A 456 19.43 -11.22 14.82
N ALA A 457 20.22 -12.18 14.33
CA ALA A 457 21.66 -12.04 14.20
C ALA A 457 22.05 -10.95 13.17
N VAL A 458 21.31 -10.84 12.06
CA VAL A 458 21.52 -9.78 11.06
C VAL A 458 21.18 -8.40 11.62
N LEU A 459 20.10 -8.27 12.40
CA LEU A 459 19.74 -7.01 13.07
C LEU A 459 20.82 -6.55 14.06
N ALA A 460 21.57 -7.48 14.66
CA ALA A 460 22.69 -7.15 15.54
C ALA A 460 23.88 -6.49 14.81
N LEU A 461 23.87 -6.43 13.47
CA LEU A 461 24.85 -5.68 12.68
C LEU A 461 24.58 -4.17 12.65
N GLU A 462 23.43 -3.71 13.17
CA GLU A 462 23.01 -2.30 13.13
C GLU A 462 24.12 -1.31 13.49
N PRO A 463 24.94 -1.48 14.56
CA PRO A 463 25.98 -0.51 14.90
C PRO A 463 27.02 -0.31 13.79
N GLN A 464 27.35 -1.36 13.03
CA GLN A 464 28.27 -1.25 11.90
C GLN A 464 27.62 -0.53 10.72
N VAL A 465 26.33 -0.79 10.47
CA VAL A 465 25.56 -0.13 9.40
C VAL A 465 25.36 1.36 9.70
N MET A 466 25.17 1.73 10.97
CA MET A 466 25.11 3.13 11.40
C MET A 466 26.39 3.91 11.06
N ALA A 467 27.56 3.28 11.19
CA ALA A 467 28.82 3.91 10.82
C ALA A 467 28.89 4.24 9.32
N TRP A 468 28.40 3.34 8.45
CA TRP A 468 28.31 3.60 7.02
C TRP A 468 27.29 4.70 6.71
N ALA A 469 26.16 4.73 7.43
CA ALA A 469 25.09 5.69 7.16
C ALA A 469 25.54 7.16 7.26
N GLU A 470 26.46 7.50 8.16
CA GLU A 470 27.04 8.84 8.28
C GLU A 470 27.83 9.26 7.02
N GLU A 471 28.50 8.32 6.37
CA GLU A 471 29.21 8.56 5.11
C GLU A 471 28.23 8.79 3.97
N PHE A 472 27.16 7.98 3.90
CA PHE A 472 26.11 8.09 2.89
C PHE A 472 25.30 9.38 2.99
N ALA A 473 25.08 9.90 4.21
CA ALA A 473 24.29 11.12 4.43
C ALA A 473 24.85 12.36 3.70
N ARG A 474 26.15 12.34 3.36
CA ARG A 474 26.87 13.41 2.64
C ARG A 474 26.91 13.22 1.13
N LYS A 475 26.36 12.12 0.61
CA LYS A 475 26.40 11.75 -0.81
C LYS A 475 25.05 12.08 -1.44
N GLU A 476 25.08 12.42 -2.73
CA GLU A 476 23.85 12.70 -3.50
C GLU A 476 23.43 11.54 -4.40
N ASN A 477 24.34 10.61 -4.69
CA ASN A 477 24.10 9.46 -5.55
C ASN A 477 24.64 8.20 -4.88
N ALA A 478 24.09 7.04 -5.22
CA ALA A 478 24.60 5.74 -4.81
C ALA A 478 24.26 4.67 -5.86
N LEU A 479 25.16 3.70 -6.05
CA LEU A 479 24.89 2.53 -6.89
C LEU A 479 24.71 1.28 -6.02
N PHE A 480 23.77 0.43 -6.39
CA PHE A 480 23.54 -0.87 -5.75
C PHE A 480 23.78 -1.99 -6.76
N LEU A 481 24.61 -2.96 -6.40
CA LEU A 481 24.96 -4.08 -7.27
C LEU A 481 24.49 -5.41 -6.69
N GLY A 482 23.94 -6.24 -7.56
CA GLY A 482 23.55 -7.61 -7.22
C GLY A 482 23.64 -8.52 -8.43
N ARG A 483 23.62 -9.83 -8.19
CA ARG A 483 23.69 -10.85 -9.25
C ARG A 483 22.75 -11.99 -8.93
N GLY A 484 22.12 -12.56 -9.97
CA GLY A 484 21.13 -13.64 -9.83
C GLY A 484 20.04 -13.27 -8.83
N LEU A 485 19.86 -14.12 -7.81
CA LEU A 485 18.90 -13.95 -6.72
C LEU A 485 19.00 -12.61 -5.98
N HIS A 486 20.18 -11.96 -6.00
CA HIS A 486 20.43 -10.73 -5.27
C HIS A 486 20.32 -9.46 -6.13
N TYR A 487 20.10 -9.57 -7.44
CA TYR A 487 19.82 -8.36 -8.24
C TYR A 487 18.51 -7.68 -7.80
N PRO A 488 17.38 -8.40 -7.62
CA PRO A 488 16.17 -7.81 -7.05
C PRO A 488 16.36 -7.25 -5.63
N VAL A 489 17.26 -7.85 -4.84
CA VAL A 489 17.61 -7.33 -3.50
C VAL A 489 18.36 -6.00 -3.60
N ALA A 490 19.25 -5.85 -4.57
CA ALA A 490 19.91 -4.57 -4.86
C ALA A 490 18.91 -3.50 -5.33
N LEU A 491 17.94 -3.87 -6.18
CA LEU A 491 16.84 -2.99 -6.59
C LEU A 491 16.02 -2.50 -5.39
N GLU A 492 15.68 -3.41 -4.47
CA GLU A 492 14.96 -3.05 -3.24
C GLU A 492 15.79 -2.13 -2.34
N GLY A 493 17.09 -2.41 -2.14
CA GLY A 493 17.98 -1.55 -1.35
C GLY A 493 18.09 -0.13 -1.92
N ALA A 494 18.26 -0.01 -3.24
CA ALA A 494 18.29 1.29 -3.92
C ALA A 494 16.94 2.02 -3.79
N LEU A 495 15.82 1.30 -3.92
CA LEU A 495 14.50 1.88 -3.74
C LEU A 495 14.32 2.42 -2.31
N LYS A 496 14.67 1.64 -1.28
CA LYS A 496 14.60 2.10 0.11
C LYS A 496 15.44 3.35 0.31
N LEU A 497 16.71 3.36 -0.10
CA LEU A 497 17.56 4.52 0.09
C LEU A 497 16.98 5.76 -0.62
N LYS A 498 16.46 5.60 -1.84
CA LYS A 498 15.82 6.68 -2.61
C LYS A 498 14.56 7.22 -1.92
N GLU A 499 13.68 6.34 -1.47
CA GLU A 499 12.36 6.71 -0.91
C GLU A 499 12.50 7.60 0.33
N ILE A 500 13.38 7.23 1.26
CA ILE A 500 13.40 7.87 2.59
C ILE A 500 14.57 8.82 2.81
N SER A 501 15.69 8.66 2.10
CA SER A 501 16.83 9.58 2.21
C SER A 501 16.91 10.62 1.09
N TYR A 502 16.16 10.41 0.00
CA TYR A 502 16.19 11.23 -1.23
C TYR A 502 17.54 11.25 -1.96
N ILE A 503 18.47 10.37 -1.60
CA ILE A 503 19.68 10.11 -2.39
C ILE A 503 19.26 9.47 -3.71
N HIS A 504 19.87 9.91 -4.81
CA HIS A 504 19.64 9.27 -6.09
C HIS A 504 20.33 7.90 -6.13
N ALA A 505 19.62 6.89 -5.64
CA ALA A 505 20.08 5.52 -5.61
C ALA A 505 19.57 4.72 -6.81
N GLU A 506 20.46 4.04 -7.52
CA GLU A 506 20.13 3.21 -8.66
C GLU A 506 20.75 1.82 -8.51
N ALA A 507 20.07 0.78 -8.99
CA ALA A 507 20.60 -0.58 -8.92
C ALA A 507 20.81 -1.19 -10.31
N TYR A 508 21.90 -1.94 -10.43
CA TYR A 508 22.28 -2.61 -11.66
C TYR A 508 22.59 -4.09 -11.43
N PRO A 509 22.31 -4.97 -12.40
CA PRO A 509 22.94 -6.27 -12.44
C PRO A 509 24.46 -6.05 -12.51
N ALA A 510 25.23 -6.64 -11.61
CA ALA A 510 26.67 -6.35 -11.50
C ALA A 510 27.43 -6.55 -12.82
N GLY A 511 26.99 -7.50 -13.66
CA GLY A 511 27.60 -7.77 -14.97
C GLY A 511 27.34 -6.69 -16.03
N GLU A 512 26.30 -5.87 -15.87
CA GLU A 512 25.92 -4.81 -16.82
C GLU A 512 26.71 -3.52 -16.61
N LEU A 513 27.45 -3.40 -15.50
CA LEU A 513 28.12 -2.16 -15.14
C LEU A 513 29.04 -1.65 -16.28
N LYS A 514 29.81 -2.55 -16.90
CA LYS A 514 30.70 -2.24 -18.03
C LYS A 514 30.01 -1.81 -19.32
N HIS A 515 28.69 -1.96 -19.43
CA HIS A 515 27.90 -1.65 -20.62
C HIS A 515 27.36 -0.20 -20.62
N GLY A 516 27.94 0.69 -19.80
CA GLY A 516 27.61 2.10 -19.74
C GLY A 516 27.67 2.68 -18.32
N PRO A 517 26.96 2.10 -17.33
CA PRO A 517 26.82 2.65 -15.99
C PRO A 517 28.14 2.88 -15.24
N LEU A 518 29.20 2.14 -15.58
CA LEU A 518 30.54 2.29 -15.02
C LEU A 518 31.14 3.69 -15.25
N ALA A 519 30.65 4.45 -16.23
CA ALA A 519 31.03 5.84 -16.46
C ALA A 519 30.63 6.78 -15.30
N LEU A 520 29.69 6.37 -14.46
CA LEU A 520 29.25 7.13 -13.28
C LEU A 520 30.16 6.91 -12.05
N VAL A 521 31.03 5.89 -12.08
CA VAL A 521 31.85 5.52 -10.92
C VAL A 521 32.98 6.53 -10.72
N THR A 522 32.98 7.15 -9.54
CA THR A 522 33.99 8.07 -9.02
C THR A 522 34.09 7.90 -7.51
N SER A 523 35.05 8.54 -6.83
CA SER A 523 35.14 8.55 -5.36
C SER A 523 33.94 9.21 -4.66
N ALA A 524 33.15 10.00 -5.38
CA ALA A 524 31.91 10.57 -4.86
C ALA A 524 30.72 9.60 -4.93
N MET A 525 30.84 8.49 -5.65
CA MET A 525 29.76 7.52 -5.87
C MET A 525 29.97 6.27 -5.00
N PRO A 526 29.33 6.15 -3.83
CA PRO A 526 29.35 4.92 -3.06
C PRO A 526 28.63 3.80 -3.84
N VAL A 527 29.21 2.61 -3.80
CA VAL A 527 28.69 1.41 -4.46
C VAL A 527 28.42 0.35 -3.40
N VAL A 528 27.15 0.12 -3.10
CA VAL A 528 26.67 -0.93 -2.19
C VAL A 528 26.53 -2.22 -2.97
N THR A 529 26.97 -3.34 -2.41
CA THR A 529 26.78 -4.66 -3.02
C THR A 529 26.44 -5.72 -1.99
N VAL A 530 25.66 -6.70 -2.44
CA VAL A 530 25.40 -7.93 -1.69
C VAL A 530 26.25 -9.06 -2.29
N ALA A 531 27.04 -9.74 -1.46
CA ALA A 531 27.99 -10.77 -1.87
C ALA A 531 27.74 -12.09 -1.13
N PRO A 532 26.76 -12.90 -1.60
CA PRO A 532 26.53 -14.23 -1.04
C PRO A 532 27.67 -15.19 -1.39
N HIS A 533 27.83 -16.26 -0.61
CA HIS A 533 28.71 -17.37 -0.97
C HIS A 533 28.05 -18.34 -1.96
N ASP A 534 27.90 -17.92 -3.22
CA ASP A 534 27.29 -18.73 -4.28
C ASP A 534 28.20 -18.93 -5.51
N ALA A 535 27.69 -19.64 -6.52
CA ALA A 535 28.40 -19.92 -7.76
C ALA A 535 28.79 -18.66 -8.57
N LEU A 536 28.23 -17.49 -8.25
CA LEU A 536 28.46 -16.23 -8.93
C LEU A 536 29.47 -15.32 -8.19
N LEU A 537 29.93 -15.70 -7.00
CA LEU A 537 30.84 -14.91 -6.16
C LEU A 537 32.10 -14.45 -6.89
N GLU A 538 32.80 -15.34 -7.60
CA GLU A 538 34.04 -14.97 -8.30
C GLU A 538 33.81 -13.97 -9.44
N LYS A 539 32.65 -14.06 -10.10
CA LYS A 539 32.26 -13.07 -11.11
C LYS A 539 31.88 -11.74 -10.47
N LEU A 540 31.20 -11.76 -9.32
CA LEU A 540 30.90 -10.56 -8.56
C LEU A 540 32.20 -9.87 -8.12
N LYS A 541 33.17 -10.60 -7.57
CA LYS A 541 34.50 -10.06 -7.20
C LYS A 541 35.17 -9.36 -8.37
N SER A 542 35.09 -9.93 -9.58
CA SER A 542 35.58 -9.27 -10.80
C SER A 542 34.91 -7.91 -11.04
N ASN A 543 33.58 -7.81 -10.86
CA ASN A 543 32.88 -6.53 -11.00
C ASN A 543 33.24 -5.52 -9.90
N LEU A 544 33.49 -5.98 -8.67
CA LEU A 544 33.97 -5.09 -7.59
C LEU A 544 35.37 -4.54 -7.90
N GLN A 545 36.24 -5.35 -8.49
CA GLN A 545 37.55 -4.87 -8.94
C GLN A 545 37.43 -3.78 -10.02
N GLU A 546 36.47 -3.89 -10.92
CA GLU A 546 36.21 -2.88 -11.96
C GLU A 546 35.77 -1.53 -11.36
N VAL A 547 34.93 -1.55 -10.32
CA VAL A 547 34.53 -0.36 -9.57
C VAL A 547 35.73 0.27 -8.87
N ARG A 548 36.48 -0.55 -8.12
CA ARG A 548 37.65 -0.10 -7.36
C ARG A 548 38.72 0.52 -8.26
N ALA A 549 38.97 -0.06 -9.42
CA ALA A 549 39.92 0.44 -10.40
C ALA A 549 39.59 1.86 -10.93
N ARG A 550 38.36 2.34 -10.70
CA ARG A 550 37.88 3.68 -11.08
C ARG A 550 37.66 4.60 -9.88
N GLY A 551 38.16 4.20 -8.70
CA GLY A 551 38.10 4.99 -7.49
C GLY A 551 36.74 4.99 -6.79
N GLY A 552 35.83 4.08 -7.15
CA GLY A 552 34.56 3.92 -6.43
C GLY A 552 34.76 3.34 -5.04
N GLU A 553 34.04 3.87 -4.05
CA GLU A 553 34.03 3.35 -2.68
C GLU A 553 33.02 2.21 -2.56
N LEU A 554 33.49 1.03 -2.14
CA LEU A 554 32.71 -0.20 -2.09
C LEU A 554 32.22 -0.49 -0.68
N PHE A 555 30.91 -0.71 -0.53
CA PHE A 555 30.26 -1.12 0.71
C PHE A 555 29.64 -2.50 0.52
N VAL A 556 30.26 -3.52 1.08
CA VAL A 556 30.00 -4.93 0.78
C VAL A 556 29.38 -5.64 1.97
N PHE A 557 28.12 -6.06 1.84
CA PHE A 557 27.51 -7.05 2.73
C PHE A 557 27.88 -8.43 2.22
N ALA A 558 28.83 -9.09 2.90
CA ALA A 558 29.43 -10.33 2.43
C ALA A 558 29.21 -11.47 3.41
N ASP A 559 28.86 -12.66 2.91
CA ASP A 559 28.86 -13.87 3.74
C ASP A 559 30.26 -14.12 4.33
N ALA A 560 30.29 -14.74 5.52
CA ALA A 560 31.50 -14.95 6.32
C ALA A 560 32.65 -15.63 5.54
N ASP A 561 32.33 -16.55 4.61
CA ASP A 561 33.32 -17.36 3.89
C ASP A 561 33.66 -16.86 2.47
N THR A 562 33.24 -15.65 2.11
CA THR A 562 33.48 -15.10 0.75
C THR A 562 34.93 -14.67 0.50
N ARG A 563 35.77 -14.56 1.55
CA ARG A 563 37.16 -14.05 1.49
C ARG A 563 37.30 -12.65 0.89
N ILE A 564 36.26 -11.80 1.02
CA ILE A 564 36.33 -10.37 0.67
C ILE A 564 36.76 -9.59 1.91
N GLU A 565 37.96 -9.05 1.95
CA GLU A 565 38.48 -8.33 3.12
C GLU A 565 38.33 -6.81 2.97
N SER A 566 38.20 -6.12 4.10
CA SER A 566 38.24 -4.65 4.11
C SER A 566 39.63 -4.18 3.70
N SER A 567 39.67 -3.18 2.81
CA SER A 567 40.90 -2.55 2.33
C SER A 567 40.63 -1.08 2.04
N GLU A 568 41.63 -0.34 1.57
CA GLU A 568 41.41 1.01 1.05
C GLU A 568 40.30 1.00 -0.02
N GLY A 569 39.27 1.82 0.17
CA GLY A 569 38.08 1.91 -0.69
C GLY A 569 37.15 0.69 -0.66
N VAL A 570 37.34 -0.26 0.25
CA VAL A 570 36.48 -1.46 0.39
C VAL A 570 36.11 -1.67 1.86
N HIS A 571 34.84 -1.45 2.16
CA HIS A 571 34.25 -1.60 3.49
C HIS A 571 33.41 -2.86 3.50
N VAL A 572 33.68 -3.79 4.41
CA VAL A 572 32.98 -5.09 4.48
C VAL A 572 32.27 -5.25 5.81
N ILE A 573 30.97 -5.54 5.76
CA ILE A 573 30.20 -6.07 6.89
C ILE A 573 29.93 -7.54 6.61
N ARG A 574 30.27 -8.39 7.59
CA ARG A 574 30.09 -9.84 7.47
C ARG A 574 28.69 -10.25 7.90
N MET A 575 28.01 -11.00 7.04
CA MET A 575 26.74 -11.63 7.39
C MET A 575 27.00 -12.81 8.35
N PRO A 576 26.19 -12.97 9.42
CA PRO A 576 26.42 -13.98 10.45
C PRO A 576 26.36 -15.43 9.96
N GLU A 577 25.54 -15.70 8.94
CA GLU A 577 25.20 -17.05 8.51
C GLU A 577 24.86 -17.09 7.00
N HIS A 578 25.03 -18.25 6.36
CA HIS A 578 24.73 -18.47 4.93
C HIS A 578 23.44 -19.30 4.74
N TYR A 579 22.51 -18.79 3.91
CA TYR A 579 21.16 -19.36 3.74
C TYR A 579 20.83 -19.83 2.32
N GLY A 580 21.83 -19.92 1.43
CA GLY A 580 21.64 -20.43 0.07
C GLY A 580 20.46 -19.74 -0.65
N ALA A 581 19.46 -20.51 -1.06
CA ALA A 581 18.27 -19.98 -1.74
C ALA A 581 17.46 -18.98 -0.90
N LEU A 582 17.51 -19.04 0.44
CA LEU A 582 16.80 -18.13 1.34
C LEU A 582 17.60 -16.86 1.67
N SER A 583 18.85 -16.75 1.21
CA SER A 583 19.71 -15.59 1.48
C SER A 583 19.14 -14.21 1.11
N PRO A 584 18.23 -14.03 0.11
CA PRO A 584 17.59 -12.74 -0.13
C PRO A 584 16.82 -12.18 1.08
N LEU A 585 16.23 -13.04 1.91
CA LEU A 585 15.50 -12.64 3.12
C LEU A 585 16.41 -11.98 4.16
N LEU A 586 17.68 -12.41 4.23
CA LEU A 586 18.64 -11.89 5.18
C LEU A 586 19.32 -10.65 4.64
N HIS A 587 19.75 -10.67 3.38
CA HIS A 587 20.56 -9.60 2.80
C HIS A 587 19.80 -8.29 2.55
N VAL A 588 18.46 -8.33 2.50
CA VAL A 588 17.67 -7.10 2.39
C VAL A 588 17.66 -6.28 3.70
N VAL A 589 17.72 -6.93 4.86
CA VAL A 589 17.67 -6.28 6.18
C VAL A 589 18.78 -5.24 6.40
N PRO A 590 20.08 -5.53 6.14
CA PRO A 590 21.11 -4.52 6.30
C PRO A 590 20.97 -3.36 5.30
N LEU A 591 20.37 -3.58 4.13
CA LEU A 591 20.07 -2.50 3.18
C LEU A 591 18.93 -1.61 3.69
N GLN A 592 17.91 -2.18 4.34
CA GLN A 592 16.86 -1.44 5.01
C GLN A 592 17.41 -0.61 6.18
N LEU A 593 18.30 -1.19 6.99
CA LEU A 593 19.00 -0.49 8.08
C LEU A 593 19.86 0.66 7.53
N LEU A 594 20.60 0.43 6.43
CA LEU A 594 21.41 1.47 5.79
C LEU A 594 20.53 2.64 5.35
N ALA A 595 19.44 2.35 4.63
CA ALA A 595 18.49 3.39 4.21
C ALA A 595 17.90 4.16 5.40
N TYR A 596 17.46 3.44 6.45
CA TYR A 596 16.87 4.01 7.65
C TYR A 596 17.83 4.97 8.36
N HIS A 597 19.06 4.52 8.62
CA HIS A 597 20.05 5.32 9.33
C HIS A 597 20.56 6.48 8.49
N THR A 598 20.69 6.32 7.17
CA THR A 598 21.04 7.43 6.27
C THR A 598 19.93 8.50 6.26
N ALA A 599 18.66 8.11 6.23
CA ALA A 599 17.54 9.04 6.33
C ALA A 599 17.52 9.79 7.68
N CYS A 600 17.73 9.07 8.80
CA CYS A 600 17.88 9.68 10.11
C CYS A 600 19.02 10.71 10.14
N ALA A 601 20.17 10.38 9.56
CA ALA A 601 21.32 11.28 9.50
C ALA A 601 21.10 12.51 8.61
N ARG A 602 20.27 12.39 7.55
CA ARG A 602 19.84 13.55 6.72
C ARG A 602 18.69 14.35 7.35
N GLY A 603 18.06 13.86 8.42
CA GLY A 603 16.92 14.51 9.07
C GLY A 603 15.65 14.52 8.21
N THR A 604 15.49 13.53 7.32
CA THR A 604 14.28 13.37 6.51
C THR A 604 13.17 12.65 7.30
N ASP A 605 11.90 12.84 6.90
CA ASP A 605 10.77 12.12 7.50
C ASP A 605 10.75 10.66 7.00
N VAL A 606 11.21 9.74 7.86
CA VAL A 606 11.36 8.31 7.55
C VAL A 606 10.03 7.62 7.35
N ASP A 607 9.04 7.93 8.18
CA ASP A 607 7.74 7.24 8.17
C ASP A 607 6.81 7.82 7.11
N LYS A 608 6.93 9.12 6.80
CA LYS A 608 6.09 9.87 5.87
C LYS A 608 6.94 10.69 4.88
N PRO A 609 7.73 10.03 4.01
CA PRO A 609 8.57 10.69 3.01
C PRO A 609 7.75 11.58 2.06
N ARG A 610 8.34 12.68 1.60
CA ARG A 610 7.65 13.64 0.73
C ARG A 610 7.14 12.98 -0.55
N ASN A 611 6.00 13.45 -1.05
CA ASN A 611 5.36 13.02 -2.31
C ASN A 611 4.86 11.57 -2.36
N LEU A 612 5.07 10.77 -1.32
CA LEU A 612 4.68 9.37 -1.29
C LEU A 612 3.44 9.14 -0.40
N ALA A 613 2.89 7.94 -0.52
CA ALA A 613 1.82 7.43 0.32
C ALA A 613 2.03 5.92 0.52
N LYS A 614 1.56 5.35 1.64
CA LYS A 614 1.75 3.91 1.94
C LYS A 614 1.15 2.99 0.87
N SER A 615 0.01 3.38 0.30
CA SER A 615 -0.66 2.64 -0.76
C SER A 615 -1.18 3.60 -1.84
N VAL A 616 -0.88 3.24 -3.09
CA VAL A 616 -1.34 3.92 -4.31
C VAL A 616 -2.60 3.20 -4.80
N THR A 617 -3.74 3.86 -4.66
CA THR A 617 -5.06 3.25 -4.93
C THR A 617 -5.91 4.11 -5.87
N VAL A 618 -5.25 5.06 -6.49
CA VAL A 618 -5.73 5.89 -7.59
C VAL A 618 -4.62 5.87 -8.62
N GLU A 619 -4.99 6.04 -9.88
CA GLU A 619 -4.04 6.10 -10.99
C GLU A 619 -3.34 7.45 -11.07
#